data_AF-A0A142Y9J2-F1
#
_entry.id   AF-A0A142Y9J2-F1
#
_cell.length_a   1.000
_cell.length_b   1.000
_cell.length_c   1.000
_cell.angle_alpha   90.00
_cell.angle_beta   90.00
_cell.angle_gamma   90.00
#
_symmetry.space_group_name_H-M   'P 1'
#
loop_
_entity.id
_entity.type
_entity.pdbx_description
1 polymer ?
#
loop_
_entity_poly.entity_id
_entity_poly.type
_entity_poly.pdbx_seq_one_letter_code
_entity_poly.pdbx_strand_id
1 'polypeptide(L)'
;MSHTRRAGLALAILLSALAAPARGATEIKLEKGYLAGVVEKLPPNRFDQEKYRGSVHSYRLVGIDPKERKLLAAFTAEGEFRPPASGPLSENASRSKDHVDGWRKFRFDIKASVNVEAGPDGSPRFRVDVDEVKRTELEGVAGLLAKLLGKQFDAIATQVVDGKAESVNQKLNAEILKRAAMYKDYGVLCGLDYAPDFVVLKFDLTRLERQGTLGYIFREPRPGAVPLHRWLNVRTGAHRYTLSPTIDVPGAFTPEGLAGYVPTADAPGAVSVELLRSRTDHLYTTDPNSERIRPRLYQSEGVAFHVLPEPIDGAVPFHRFHDPRRGTHFYTTHPHAEFAK
;
A
#
# COMPACT_ATOMS: atom_id res chain seq x y z
N MET A 1 13.68 16.51 -50.89
CA MET A 1 12.63 16.15 -49.91
C MET A 1 12.70 14.66 -49.64
N SER A 2 13.26 14.24 -48.51
CA SER A 2 13.12 12.88 -47.98
C SER A 2 13.83 12.83 -46.62
N HIS A 3 13.05 12.93 -45.54
CA HIS A 3 13.54 12.73 -44.18
C HIS A 3 13.68 11.24 -43.91
N THR A 4 14.92 10.76 -43.78
CA THR A 4 15.23 9.45 -43.21
C THR A 4 15.04 9.49 -41.70
N ARG A 5 13.90 8.97 -41.23
CA ARG A 5 13.68 8.66 -39.81
C ARG A 5 14.55 7.47 -39.41
N ARG A 6 15.56 7.69 -38.57
CA ARG A 6 16.22 6.61 -37.83
C ARG A 6 15.28 6.11 -36.74
N ALA A 7 14.82 4.87 -36.89
CA ALA A 7 14.13 4.13 -35.83
C ALA A 7 15.15 3.80 -34.72
N GLY A 8 14.92 4.34 -33.52
CA GLY A 8 15.65 3.97 -32.32
C GLY A 8 15.14 2.62 -31.80
N LEU A 9 16.01 1.63 -31.84
CA LEU A 9 15.81 0.26 -31.37
C LEU A 9 15.60 0.27 -29.83
N ALA A 10 14.39 0.00 -29.36
CA ALA A 10 14.15 -0.27 -27.94
C ALA A 10 14.49 -1.73 -27.64
N LEU A 11 15.67 -1.96 -27.06
CA LEU A 11 16.16 -3.27 -26.66
C LEU A 11 15.36 -3.77 -25.44
N ALA A 12 14.37 -4.62 -25.69
CA ALA A 12 13.74 -5.43 -24.65
C ALA A 12 14.68 -6.62 -24.36
N ILE A 13 15.40 -6.57 -23.25
CA ILE A 13 16.23 -7.69 -22.82
C ILE A 13 15.30 -8.75 -22.21
N LEU A 14 14.98 -9.79 -22.99
CA LEU A 14 14.51 -11.08 -22.48
C LEU A 14 15.71 -11.78 -21.82
N LEU A 15 15.68 -11.95 -20.49
CA LEU A 15 16.59 -12.87 -19.82
C LEU A 15 16.01 -14.29 -19.90
N SER A 16 16.77 -15.16 -20.54
CA SER A 16 16.56 -16.61 -20.70
C SER A 16 16.49 -17.35 -19.37
N ALA A 17 15.55 -18.29 -19.32
CA ALA A 17 15.24 -19.16 -18.19
C ALA A 17 16.41 -20.09 -17.81
N LEU A 18 16.87 -19.97 -16.56
CA LEU A 18 17.31 -21.12 -15.77
C LEU A 18 16.10 -21.55 -14.96
N ALA A 19 15.72 -22.82 -15.09
CA ALA A 19 14.58 -23.42 -14.38
C ALA A 19 14.83 -23.43 -12.86
N ALA A 20 14.49 -22.32 -12.21
CA ALA A 20 14.25 -22.25 -10.78
C ALA A 20 12.83 -22.82 -10.52
N PRO A 21 12.59 -23.48 -9.37
CA PRO A 21 11.26 -23.98 -9.05
C PRO A 21 10.29 -22.80 -9.09
N ALA A 22 9.15 -22.97 -9.77
CA ALA A 22 8.16 -21.92 -9.94
C ALA A 22 7.76 -21.35 -8.57
N ARG A 23 8.21 -20.12 -8.28
CA ARG A 23 7.95 -19.43 -7.01
C ARG A 23 6.55 -18.81 -7.10
N GLY A 24 5.64 -19.27 -6.24
CA GLY A 24 4.22 -18.88 -6.22
C GLY A 24 3.91 -17.43 -5.79
N ALA A 25 4.91 -16.58 -5.59
CA ALA A 25 4.76 -15.12 -5.59
C ALA A 25 5.45 -14.58 -6.82
N THR A 26 4.76 -13.69 -7.54
CA THR A 26 5.51 -12.82 -8.42
C THR A 26 5.97 -11.61 -7.63
N GLU A 27 7.28 -11.49 -7.51
CA GLU A 27 7.92 -10.28 -7.00
C GLU A 27 8.22 -9.36 -8.18
N ILE A 28 7.81 -8.10 -8.06
CA ILE A 28 8.12 -7.08 -9.04
C ILE A 28 9.00 -6.05 -8.35
N LYS A 29 10.26 -6.03 -8.77
CA LYS A 29 11.25 -5.07 -8.28
C LYS A 29 11.15 -3.78 -9.08
N LEU A 30 10.80 -2.69 -8.41
CA LEU A 30 10.82 -1.34 -8.95
C LEU A 30 12.13 -0.68 -8.55
N GLU A 31 13.09 -0.66 -9.47
CA GLU A 31 14.38 0.01 -9.26
C GLU A 31 14.18 1.52 -9.09
N LYS A 32 15.00 2.15 -8.24
CA LYS A 32 14.97 3.59 -7.97
C LYS A 32 15.06 4.43 -9.24
N GLY A 33 15.85 4.01 -10.24
CA GLY A 33 15.96 4.71 -11.52
C GLY A 33 14.65 4.70 -12.33
N TYR A 34 13.90 3.58 -12.28
CA TYR A 34 12.58 3.51 -12.90
C TYR A 34 11.58 4.42 -12.17
N LEU A 35 11.57 4.39 -10.83
CA LEU A 35 10.71 5.24 -10.01
C LEU A 35 11.01 6.74 -10.22
N ALA A 36 12.29 7.12 -10.25
CA ALA A 36 12.74 8.47 -10.58
C ALA A 36 12.23 8.90 -11.96
N GLY A 37 12.36 8.03 -12.97
CA GLY A 37 11.85 8.30 -14.31
C GLY A 37 10.32 8.46 -14.40
N VAL A 38 9.54 7.89 -13.48
CA VAL A 38 8.09 8.14 -13.37
C VAL A 38 7.82 9.52 -12.77
N VAL A 39 8.51 9.86 -11.67
CA VAL A 39 8.34 11.15 -10.95
C VAL A 39 8.80 12.33 -11.80
N GLU A 40 9.98 12.24 -12.41
CA GLU A 40 10.61 13.34 -13.16
C GLU A 40 9.89 13.67 -14.48
N LYS A 41 9.14 12.70 -15.03
CA LYS A 41 8.33 12.90 -16.24
C LYS A 41 6.95 13.49 -15.97
N LEU A 42 6.60 13.77 -14.71
CA LEU A 42 5.33 14.41 -14.39
C LEU A 42 5.26 15.81 -15.03
N PRO A 43 4.17 16.13 -15.74
CA PRO A 43 4.06 17.41 -16.43
C PRO A 43 3.86 18.55 -15.43
N PRO A 44 4.38 19.76 -15.71
CA PRO A 44 4.13 20.94 -14.91
C PRO A 44 2.64 21.16 -14.63
N ASN A 45 2.34 21.68 -13.45
CA ASN A 45 0.97 21.89 -13.00
C ASN A 45 0.72 23.37 -12.71
N ARG A 46 -0.08 24.02 -13.55
CA ARG A 46 -0.42 25.43 -13.37
C ARG A 46 -1.49 25.62 -12.29
N PHE A 47 -1.47 26.75 -11.63
CA PHE A 47 -2.54 27.23 -10.76
C PHE A 47 -2.81 28.69 -11.08
N ASP A 48 -4.08 29.06 -11.11
CA ASP A 48 -4.52 30.42 -11.40
C ASP A 48 -5.73 30.69 -10.51
N GLN A 49 -5.51 31.53 -9.50
CA GLN A 49 -6.48 31.93 -8.50
C GLN A 49 -6.49 33.45 -8.42
N GLU A 50 -7.57 34.03 -7.91
CA GLU A 50 -7.75 35.48 -7.85
C GLU A 50 -6.57 36.22 -7.16
N LYS A 51 -5.96 35.59 -6.15
CA LYS A 51 -4.89 36.18 -5.32
C LYS A 51 -3.48 35.66 -5.62
N TYR A 52 -3.35 34.56 -6.36
CA TYR A 52 -2.06 33.96 -6.69
C TYR A 52 -2.13 33.09 -7.95
N ARG A 53 -1.06 33.08 -8.73
CA ARG A 53 -0.96 32.32 -9.97
C ARG A 53 0.47 31.82 -10.18
N GLY A 54 0.65 30.74 -10.91
CA GLY A 54 1.98 30.17 -11.13
C GLY A 54 1.95 28.72 -11.60
N SER A 55 3.04 28.01 -11.36
CA SER A 55 3.18 26.60 -11.72
C SER A 55 4.06 25.83 -10.75
N VAL A 56 3.80 24.52 -10.69
CA VAL A 56 4.66 23.54 -10.04
C VAL A 56 5.37 22.72 -11.11
N HIS A 57 6.68 22.53 -10.97
CA HIS A 57 7.51 21.78 -11.91
C HIS A 57 8.74 21.18 -11.23
N SER A 58 9.67 20.65 -12.02
CA SER A 58 10.95 20.09 -11.55
C SER A 58 10.79 18.99 -10.49
N TYR A 59 9.83 18.11 -10.71
CA TYR A 59 9.61 16.91 -9.90
C TYR A 59 10.85 16.03 -9.93
N ARG A 60 11.27 15.52 -8.77
CA ARG A 60 12.39 14.58 -8.64
C ARG A 60 12.18 13.60 -7.49
N LEU A 61 12.69 12.38 -7.65
CA LEU A 61 12.79 11.43 -6.55
C LEU A 61 14.11 11.68 -5.81
N VAL A 62 14.03 12.01 -4.52
CA VAL A 62 15.18 12.25 -3.65
C VAL A 62 15.75 10.93 -3.14
N GLY A 63 14.89 9.99 -2.74
CA GLY A 63 15.34 8.72 -2.18
C GLY A 63 14.21 7.79 -1.79
N ILE A 64 14.58 6.67 -1.18
CA ILE A 64 13.68 5.70 -0.56
C ILE A 64 14.13 5.59 0.89
N ASP A 65 13.21 5.72 1.83
CA ASP A 65 13.43 5.48 3.25
C ASP A 65 12.84 4.10 3.63
N PRO A 66 13.67 3.06 3.80
CA PRO A 66 13.20 1.73 4.19
C PRO A 66 12.60 1.67 5.59
N LYS A 67 13.07 2.52 6.51
CA LYS A 67 12.64 2.48 7.91
C LYS A 67 11.24 3.06 8.05
N GLU A 68 11.04 4.22 7.44
CA GLU A 68 9.74 4.90 7.42
C GLU A 68 8.80 4.38 6.32
N ARG A 69 9.29 3.48 5.45
CA ARG A 69 8.55 2.87 4.32
C ARG A 69 7.98 3.91 3.36
N LYS A 70 8.78 4.91 3.03
CA LYS A 70 8.39 6.08 2.22
C LYS A 70 9.31 6.28 1.03
N LEU A 71 8.75 6.76 -0.08
CA LEU A 71 9.52 7.40 -1.14
C LEU A 71 9.62 8.90 -0.84
N LEU A 72 10.81 9.48 -0.97
CA LEU A 72 11.02 10.91 -0.75
C LEU A 72 11.09 11.61 -2.10
N ALA A 73 10.22 12.57 -2.34
CA ALA A 73 10.14 13.37 -3.55
C ALA A 73 10.32 14.86 -3.25
N ALA A 74 10.72 15.61 -4.27
CA ALA A 74 10.77 17.07 -4.21
C ALA A 74 10.30 17.71 -5.51
N PHE A 75 9.77 18.92 -5.42
CA PHE A 75 9.34 19.73 -6.56
C PHE A 75 9.39 21.22 -6.24
N THR A 76 9.37 22.06 -7.26
CA THR A 76 9.46 23.51 -7.12
C THR A 76 8.12 24.15 -7.47
N ALA A 77 7.65 25.08 -6.64
CA ALA A 77 6.53 25.96 -6.92
C ALA A 77 7.04 27.38 -7.19
N GLU A 78 6.64 27.96 -8.31
CA GLU A 78 7.04 29.30 -8.74
C GLU A 78 5.82 30.07 -9.28
N GLY A 79 5.72 31.35 -8.96
CA GLY A 79 4.57 32.15 -9.36
C GLY A 79 4.57 33.57 -8.85
N GLU A 80 3.39 34.17 -8.84
CA GLU A 80 3.13 35.53 -8.39
C GLU A 80 1.89 35.58 -7.49
N PHE A 81 1.86 36.51 -6.53
CA PHE A 81 0.70 36.77 -5.67
C PHE A 81 0.38 38.25 -5.56
N ARG A 82 -0.87 38.59 -5.25
CA ARG A 82 -1.33 39.96 -5.01
C ARG A 82 -1.45 40.23 -3.50
N PRO A 83 -0.67 41.17 -2.93
CA PRO A 83 -0.85 41.58 -1.53
C PRO A 83 -2.20 42.27 -1.31
N PRO A 84 -2.82 42.16 -0.14
CA PRO A 84 -4.04 42.90 0.19
C PRO A 84 -3.80 44.42 0.19
N ALA A 85 -4.85 45.19 -0.13
CA ALA A 85 -4.78 46.65 -0.27
C ALA A 85 -4.49 47.40 1.05
N SER A 86 -4.76 46.79 2.20
CA SER A 86 -4.54 47.35 3.53
C SER A 86 -3.41 46.62 4.26
N GLY A 87 -2.26 47.29 4.40
CA GLY A 87 -1.10 46.84 5.15
C GLY A 87 0.16 47.67 4.83
N PRO A 88 1.26 47.54 5.61
CA PRO A 88 2.48 48.35 5.44
C PRO A 88 3.15 48.22 4.06
N LEU A 89 2.74 47.22 3.28
CA LEU A 89 3.21 46.94 1.93
C LEU A 89 2.50 47.74 0.84
N SER A 90 1.23 48.13 1.02
CA SER A 90 0.55 49.02 0.06
C SER A 90 1.10 50.44 0.12
N GLU A 91 1.53 50.88 1.31
CA GLU A 91 2.17 52.18 1.52
C GLU A 91 3.55 52.28 0.87
N ASN A 92 4.41 51.25 1.01
CA ASN A 92 5.74 51.25 0.40
C ASN A 92 5.72 50.95 -1.12
N ALA A 93 4.70 50.24 -1.61
CA ALA A 93 4.46 50.00 -3.03
C ALA A 93 4.12 51.27 -3.81
N SER A 94 3.52 52.27 -3.16
CA SER A 94 3.19 53.57 -3.77
C SER A 94 4.41 54.42 -4.17
N ARG A 95 5.64 54.01 -3.81
CA ARG A 95 6.88 54.81 -3.94
C ARG A 95 7.97 54.23 -4.84
N SER A 96 7.82 53.01 -5.37
CA SER A 96 8.84 52.40 -6.25
C SER A 96 8.52 52.67 -7.73
N LYS A 97 9.54 53.05 -8.51
CA LYS A 97 9.39 53.48 -9.92
C LYS A 97 9.14 52.32 -10.91
N ASP A 98 9.30 51.06 -10.49
CA ASP A 98 9.13 49.87 -11.35
C ASP A 98 7.81 49.12 -11.09
N HIS A 99 6.81 49.81 -10.53
CA HIS A 99 5.62 49.19 -9.95
C HIS A 99 4.44 49.13 -10.93
N VAL A 100 4.45 48.20 -11.89
CA VAL A 100 3.40 48.20 -12.93
C VAL A 100 2.14 47.39 -12.58
N ASP A 101 2.09 46.47 -11.60
CA ASP A 101 0.86 45.64 -11.49
C ASP A 101 0.44 45.08 -10.12
N GLY A 102 1.12 45.45 -9.03
CA GLY A 102 0.74 45.00 -7.67
C GLY A 102 0.92 43.49 -7.41
N TRP A 103 1.47 42.74 -8.36
CA TRP A 103 1.84 41.33 -8.20
C TRP A 103 3.29 41.19 -7.69
N ARG A 104 3.55 40.13 -6.92
CA ARG A 104 4.85 39.83 -6.30
C ARG A 104 5.26 38.39 -6.59
N LYS A 105 6.49 38.19 -7.08
CA LYS A 105 7.02 36.86 -7.40
C LYS A 105 7.33 36.05 -6.14
N PHE A 106 7.21 34.73 -6.23
CA PHE A 106 7.64 33.77 -5.22
C PHE A 106 8.23 32.52 -5.86
N ARG A 107 9.15 31.88 -5.13
CA ARG A 107 9.66 30.54 -5.44
C ARG A 107 9.98 29.77 -4.16
N PHE A 108 9.55 28.51 -4.07
CA PHE A 108 9.92 27.63 -2.97
C PHE A 108 9.97 26.16 -3.40
N ASP A 109 10.78 25.39 -2.68
CA ASP A 109 10.95 23.95 -2.86
C ASP A 109 10.09 23.19 -1.85
N ILE A 110 9.38 22.17 -2.31
CA ILE A 110 8.49 21.33 -1.52
C ILE A 110 9.10 19.94 -1.46
N LYS A 111 9.21 19.38 -0.26
CA LYS A 111 9.54 17.96 -0.03
C LYS A 111 8.28 17.22 0.38
N ALA A 112 8.08 16.06 -0.21
CA ALA A 112 6.92 15.23 0.02
C ALA A 112 7.32 13.76 0.18
N SER A 113 6.62 13.07 1.06
CA SER A 113 6.68 11.63 1.21
C SER A 113 5.59 11.00 0.36
N VAL A 114 5.92 9.89 -0.28
CA VAL A 114 4.96 9.09 -1.01
C VAL A 114 4.91 7.70 -0.39
N ASN A 115 3.75 7.37 0.16
CA ASN A 115 3.44 6.06 0.72
C ASN A 115 2.83 5.18 -0.37
N VAL A 116 3.15 3.88 -0.35
CA VAL A 116 2.47 2.89 -1.20
C VAL A 116 1.54 2.06 -0.34
N GLU A 117 0.27 1.99 -0.74
CA GLU A 117 -0.81 1.28 -0.06
C GLU A 117 -1.51 0.33 -1.03
N ALA A 118 -2.16 -0.72 -0.52
CA ALA A 118 -3.01 -1.58 -1.33
C ALA A 118 -4.40 -0.94 -1.49
N GLY A 119 -4.87 -0.83 -2.73
CA GLY A 119 -6.24 -0.45 -3.04
C GLY A 119 -7.23 -1.59 -2.72
N PRO A 120 -8.56 -1.29 -2.66
CA PRO A 120 -9.60 -2.30 -2.44
C PRO A 120 -9.62 -3.44 -3.45
N ASP A 121 -9.06 -3.22 -4.64
CA ASP A 121 -8.91 -4.21 -5.71
C ASP A 121 -7.54 -4.91 -5.73
N GLY A 122 -6.73 -4.70 -4.69
CA GLY A 122 -5.36 -5.23 -4.60
C GLY A 122 -4.36 -4.52 -5.51
N SER A 123 -4.73 -3.41 -6.15
CA SER A 123 -3.78 -2.61 -6.96
C SER A 123 -2.93 -1.71 -6.07
N PRO A 124 -1.64 -1.49 -6.38
CA PRO A 124 -0.82 -0.52 -5.65
C PRO A 124 -1.36 0.90 -5.88
N ARG A 125 -1.59 1.63 -4.79
CA ARG A 125 -1.95 3.05 -4.76
C ARG A 125 -0.87 3.83 -4.06
N PHE A 126 -0.62 5.03 -4.56
CA PHE A 126 0.37 5.93 -3.97
C PHE A 126 -0.40 7.03 -3.24
N ARG A 127 0.07 7.44 -2.07
CA ARG A 127 -0.46 8.59 -1.33
C ARG A 127 0.70 9.56 -1.11
N VAL A 128 0.50 10.82 -1.53
CA VAL A 128 1.50 11.88 -1.37
C VAL A 128 1.13 12.70 -0.15
N ASP A 129 2.03 12.72 0.83
CA ASP A 129 1.95 13.54 2.03
C ASP A 129 3.07 14.58 1.98
N VAL A 130 2.79 15.83 2.38
CA VAL A 130 3.79 16.90 2.32
C VAL A 130 4.53 16.96 3.65
N ASP A 131 5.86 16.88 3.60
CA ASP A 131 6.69 16.83 4.80
C ASP A 131 7.26 18.21 5.17
N GLU A 132 7.71 18.97 4.16
CA GLU A 132 8.42 20.22 4.40
C GLU A 132 8.27 21.19 3.21
N VAL A 133 8.18 22.49 3.50
CA VAL A 133 8.23 23.57 2.51
C VAL A 133 9.42 24.47 2.82
N LYS A 134 10.45 24.45 1.97
CA LYS A 134 11.66 25.27 2.13
C LYS A 134 11.62 26.46 1.18
N ARG A 135 11.68 27.66 1.74
CA ARG A 135 11.72 28.93 0.99
C ARG A 135 13.13 29.16 0.44
N THR A 136 13.27 29.30 -0.89
CA THR A 136 14.58 29.38 -1.54
C THR A 136 14.87 30.79 -2.07
N GLU A 137 13.94 31.47 -2.73
CA GLU A 137 14.16 32.82 -3.29
C GLU A 137 12.91 33.72 -3.19
N LEU A 138 13.03 34.80 -2.42
CA LEU A 138 12.29 36.06 -2.61
C LEU A 138 13.37 37.12 -2.90
N GLU A 139 13.95 37.13 -4.10
CA GLU A 139 14.97 38.13 -4.43
C GLU A 139 14.43 39.55 -4.24
N GLY A 140 15.14 40.34 -3.42
CA GLY A 140 14.97 41.79 -3.27
C GLY A 140 14.38 42.29 -1.94
N VAL A 141 13.57 41.51 -1.21
CA VAL A 141 12.91 41.98 0.03
C VAL A 141 12.77 40.87 1.10
N ALA A 142 13.62 39.84 1.04
CA ALA A 142 13.52 38.62 1.86
C ALA A 142 13.50 38.88 3.38
N GLY A 143 14.15 39.94 3.88
CA GLY A 143 14.19 40.25 5.31
C GLY A 143 12.91 40.87 5.88
N LEU A 144 12.18 41.66 5.06
CA LEU A 144 11.02 42.45 5.53
C LEU A 144 9.69 41.77 5.19
N LEU A 145 9.60 41.12 4.01
CA LEU A 145 8.40 40.40 3.56
C LEU A 145 8.13 39.14 4.37
N ALA A 146 9.16 38.36 4.71
CA ALA A 146 9.00 37.13 5.51
C ALA A 146 8.51 37.41 6.94
N LYS A 147 8.84 38.57 7.50
CA LYS A 147 8.43 39.03 8.84
C LYS A 147 7.01 39.60 8.87
N LEU A 148 6.54 40.21 7.77
CA LEU A 148 5.27 40.93 7.68
C LEU A 148 4.13 40.13 7.01
N LEU A 149 4.44 39.17 6.13
CA LEU A 149 3.44 38.36 5.41
C LEU A 149 3.18 36.98 6.01
N GLY A 150 3.90 36.59 7.06
CA GLY A 150 3.98 35.23 7.62
C GLY A 150 2.70 34.41 7.48
N LYS A 151 1.65 34.74 8.24
CA LYS A 151 0.41 33.95 8.27
C LYS A 151 -0.33 33.82 6.93
N GLN A 152 -0.30 34.83 6.07
CA GLN A 152 -1.03 34.80 4.79
C GLN A 152 -0.23 34.11 3.67
N PHE A 153 1.08 34.33 3.65
CA PHE A 153 1.95 33.57 2.77
C PHE A 153 1.95 32.09 3.15
N ASP A 154 1.95 31.77 4.45
CA ASP A 154 1.79 30.40 4.93
C ASP A 154 0.45 29.81 4.48
N ALA A 155 -0.65 30.58 4.53
CA ALA A 155 -1.94 30.12 4.01
C ALA A 155 -1.94 29.86 2.49
N ILE A 156 -1.30 30.72 1.69
CA ILE A 156 -1.17 30.51 0.24
C ILE A 156 -0.24 29.32 -0.05
N ALA A 157 0.88 29.21 0.66
CA ALA A 157 1.80 28.09 0.55
C ALA A 157 1.08 26.78 0.91
N THR A 158 0.32 26.73 2.02
CA THR A 158 -0.51 25.59 2.40
C THR A 158 -1.56 25.27 1.34
N GLN A 159 -2.29 26.24 0.80
CA GLN A 159 -3.29 25.98 -0.26
C GLN A 159 -2.68 25.47 -1.56
N VAL A 160 -1.55 26.04 -1.98
CA VAL A 160 -0.78 25.56 -3.14
C VAL A 160 -0.23 24.16 -2.85
N VAL A 161 0.22 23.89 -1.64
CA VAL A 161 0.75 22.59 -1.22
C VAL A 161 -0.34 21.53 -1.18
N ASP A 162 -1.46 21.78 -0.48
CA ASP A 162 -2.57 20.83 -0.31
C ASP A 162 -3.24 20.52 -1.65
N GLY A 163 -3.61 21.55 -2.41
CA GLY A 163 -4.25 21.38 -3.72
C GLY A 163 -3.32 20.74 -4.77
N LYS A 164 -2.00 20.81 -4.59
CA LYS A 164 -1.04 20.20 -5.52
C LYS A 164 -0.54 18.84 -5.06
N ALA A 165 -0.52 18.54 -3.76
CA ALA A 165 -0.35 17.19 -3.26
C ALA A 165 -1.44 16.27 -3.83
N GLU A 166 -2.70 16.71 -3.80
CA GLU A 166 -3.81 15.97 -4.42
C GLU A 166 -3.63 15.78 -5.93
N SER A 167 -3.24 16.84 -6.65
CA SER A 167 -3.05 16.74 -8.11
C SER A 167 -1.84 15.88 -8.51
N VAL A 168 -0.73 15.94 -7.76
CA VAL A 168 0.42 15.04 -7.93
C VAL A 168 0.01 13.60 -7.62
N ASN A 169 -0.75 13.40 -6.54
CA ASN A 169 -1.29 12.11 -6.16
C ASN A 169 -2.13 11.50 -7.29
N GLN A 170 -3.07 12.26 -7.86
CA GLN A 170 -3.90 11.82 -8.99
C GLN A 170 -3.07 11.45 -10.23
N LYS A 171 -2.10 12.30 -10.63
CA LYS A 171 -1.25 12.05 -11.81
C LYS A 171 -0.33 10.84 -11.62
N LEU A 172 0.26 10.70 -10.43
CA LEU A 172 1.13 9.59 -10.11
C LEU A 172 0.34 8.28 -10.12
N ASN A 173 -0.84 8.24 -9.50
CA ASN A 173 -1.72 7.07 -9.56
C ASN A 173 -2.20 6.78 -10.98
N ALA A 174 -2.47 7.78 -11.82
CA ALA A 174 -2.86 7.56 -13.22
C ALA A 174 -1.73 6.90 -14.05
N GLU A 175 -0.50 7.41 -13.91
CA GLU A 175 0.67 6.83 -14.61
C GLU A 175 0.99 5.43 -14.10
N ILE A 176 0.85 5.20 -12.79
CA ILE A 176 1.05 3.90 -12.18
C ILE A 176 -0.05 2.95 -12.60
N LEU A 177 -1.34 3.31 -12.58
CA LEU A 177 -2.44 2.48 -13.06
C LEU A 177 -2.26 2.08 -14.53
N LYS A 178 -1.77 2.99 -15.38
CA LYS A 178 -1.44 2.70 -16.78
C LYS A 178 -0.37 1.61 -16.91
N ARG A 179 0.62 1.59 -16.01
CA ARG A 179 1.71 0.60 -16.03
C ARG A 179 1.42 -0.64 -15.18
N ALA A 180 0.60 -0.49 -14.14
CA ALA A 180 0.12 -1.52 -13.24
C ALA A 180 -1.07 -2.31 -13.80
N ALA A 181 -1.63 -1.88 -14.93
CA ALA A 181 -2.48 -2.75 -15.75
C ALA A 181 -1.75 -4.06 -16.09
N MET A 182 -0.42 -4.01 -16.30
CA MET A 182 0.40 -5.20 -16.47
C MET A 182 0.51 -6.03 -15.19
N TYR A 183 0.37 -5.41 -14.01
CA TYR A 183 0.44 -6.07 -12.70
C TYR A 183 -0.84 -6.83 -12.32
N LYS A 184 -1.97 -6.54 -12.98
CA LYS A 184 -3.25 -7.26 -12.73
C LYS A 184 -3.18 -8.75 -13.04
N ASP A 185 -2.26 -9.16 -13.90
CA ASP A 185 -2.04 -10.56 -14.25
C ASP A 185 -1.19 -11.29 -13.19
N TYR A 186 -0.49 -10.55 -12.32
CA TYR A 186 0.44 -11.10 -11.33
C TYR A 186 -0.20 -11.40 -9.97
N GLY A 187 -1.48 -11.08 -9.76
CA GLY A 187 -2.22 -11.45 -8.55
C GLY A 187 -2.73 -10.25 -7.75
N VAL A 188 -2.94 -10.44 -6.44
CA VAL A 188 -3.33 -9.39 -5.47
C VAL A 188 -2.07 -8.90 -4.76
N LEU A 189 -1.85 -7.58 -4.69
CA LEU A 189 -0.74 -7.03 -3.91
C LEU A 189 -0.90 -7.41 -2.43
N CYS A 190 0.03 -8.22 -1.92
CA CYS A 190 -0.01 -8.78 -0.58
C CYS A 190 1.14 -8.29 0.31
N GLY A 191 2.12 -7.59 -0.26
CA GLY A 191 3.27 -7.08 0.49
C GLY A 191 4.07 -6.02 -0.27
N LEU A 192 4.78 -5.20 0.51
CA LEU A 192 5.67 -4.14 0.05
C LEU A 192 6.90 -4.12 0.92
N ASP A 193 8.05 -4.43 0.32
CA ASP A 193 9.36 -4.28 0.97
C ASP A 193 10.08 -3.08 0.37
N TYR A 194 10.77 -2.33 1.23
CA TYR A 194 11.52 -1.14 0.86
C TYR A 194 13.00 -1.40 1.06
N ALA A 195 13.80 -1.06 0.05
CA ALA A 195 15.25 -1.02 0.12
C ALA A 195 15.74 0.35 -0.37
N PRO A 196 16.98 0.78 -0.04
CA PRO A 196 17.48 2.10 -0.44
C PRO A 196 17.42 2.39 -1.94
N ASP A 197 17.55 1.33 -2.76
CA ASP A 197 17.63 1.43 -4.22
C ASP A 197 16.45 0.81 -4.97
N PHE A 198 15.48 0.21 -4.28
CA PHE A 198 14.30 -0.38 -4.92
C PHE A 198 13.14 -0.61 -3.96
N VAL A 199 11.95 -0.77 -4.52
CA VAL A 199 10.76 -1.28 -3.81
C VAL A 199 10.37 -2.62 -4.43
N VAL A 200 10.09 -3.62 -3.59
CA VAL A 200 9.56 -4.92 -4.05
C VAL A 200 8.07 -4.96 -3.80
N LEU A 201 7.31 -5.10 -4.89
CA LEU A 201 5.89 -5.42 -4.84
C LEU A 201 5.75 -6.95 -4.79
N LYS A 202 5.07 -7.46 -3.76
CA LYS A 202 4.75 -8.88 -3.64
C LYS A 202 3.31 -9.12 -4.04
N PHE A 203 3.10 -9.98 -5.02
CA PHE A 203 1.77 -10.37 -5.45
C PHE A 203 1.48 -11.81 -5.07
N ASP A 204 0.29 -12.01 -4.51
CA ASP A 204 -0.33 -13.30 -4.31
C ASP A 204 -1.12 -13.70 -5.56
N LEU A 205 -0.57 -14.67 -6.30
CA LEU A 205 -1.19 -15.22 -7.51
C LEU A 205 -2.53 -15.92 -7.23
N THR A 206 -2.77 -16.37 -6.00
CA THR A 206 -4.02 -17.03 -5.60
C THR A 206 -5.19 -16.04 -5.50
N ARG A 207 -4.88 -14.74 -5.34
CA ARG A 207 -5.82 -13.62 -5.20
C ARG A 207 -6.70 -13.69 -3.95
N LEU A 208 -6.17 -14.23 -2.86
CA LEU A 208 -6.90 -14.25 -1.59
C LEU A 208 -6.88 -12.88 -0.90
N GLU A 209 -8.01 -12.50 -0.30
CA GLU A 209 -8.15 -11.28 0.50
C GLU A 209 -7.78 -11.57 1.96
N ARG A 210 -6.73 -10.92 2.48
CA ARG A 210 -6.35 -11.06 3.90
C ARG A 210 -7.38 -10.37 4.80
N GLN A 211 -7.98 -11.12 5.73
CA GLN A 211 -8.99 -10.61 6.65
C GLN A 211 -8.49 -10.41 8.10
N GLY A 212 -7.24 -10.79 8.39
CA GLY A 212 -6.61 -10.55 9.69
C GLY A 212 -5.93 -11.79 10.27
N THR A 213 -5.82 -11.80 11.59
CA THR A 213 -5.23 -12.91 12.36
C THR A 213 -6.33 -13.54 13.20
N LEU A 214 -6.54 -14.85 13.06
CA LEU A 214 -7.49 -15.62 13.87
C LEU A 214 -6.99 -15.76 15.33
N GLY A 215 -5.69 -15.92 15.50
CA GLY A 215 -5.00 -16.03 16.79
C GLY A 215 -3.56 -16.48 16.56
N TYR A 216 -2.91 -17.00 17.61
CA TYR A 216 -1.53 -17.49 17.54
C TYR A 216 -1.46 -18.99 17.82
N ILE A 217 -0.61 -19.69 17.06
CA ILE A 217 -0.37 -21.14 17.15
C ILE A 217 1.15 -21.41 17.16
N PHE A 218 1.59 -22.61 17.54
CA PHE A 218 3.00 -22.98 17.50
C PHE A 218 3.40 -23.64 16.18
N ARG A 219 4.61 -23.37 15.69
CA ARG A 219 5.16 -24.06 14.49
C ARG A 219 5.69 -25.45 14.79
N GLU A 220 6.16 -25.66 16.00
CA GLU A 220 6.81 -26.89 16.45
C GLU A 220 6.03 -27.51 17.62
N PRO A 221 6.11 -28.84 17.81
CA PRO A 221 5.49 -29.48 18.97
C PRO A 221 6.03 -28.91 20.27
N ARG A 222 5.14 -28.62 21.22
CA ARG A 222 5.47 -28.13 22.57
C ARG A 222 4.51 -28.73 23.61
N PRO A 223 4.89 -28.81 24.89
CA PRO A 223 3.98 -29.21 25.97
C PRO A 223 2.72 -28.32 26.00
N GLY A 224 1.54 -28.92 26.19
CA GLY A 224 0.26 -28.20 26.17
C GLY A 224 -0.23 -27.80 24.77
N ALA A 225 0.37 -28.36 23.70
CA ALA A 225 -0.09 -28.16 22.34
C ALA A 225 -0.33 -29.50 21.62
N VAL A 226 -1.30 -29.50 20.70
CA VAL A 226 -1.71 -30.66 19.90
C VAL A 226 -1.68 -30.33 18.40
N PRO A 227 -1.42 -31.32 17.53
CA PRO A 227 -1.35 -31.07 16.09
C PRO A 227 -2.70 -30.62 15.51
N LEU A 228 -2.67 -29.59 14.67
CA LEU A 228 -3.79 -29.14 13.85
C LEU A 228 -3.56 -29.61 12.41
N HIS A 229 -4.42 -30.49 11.92
CA HIS A 229 -4.34 -31.04 10.57
C HIS A 229 -5.15 -30.19 9.59
N ARG A 230 -4.63 -30.01 8.38
CA ARG A 230 -5.30 -29.32 7.27
C ARG A 230 -5.69 -30.32 6.18
N TRP A 231 -6.92 -30.20 5.73
CA TRP A 231 -7.52 -31.05 4.70
C TRP A 231 -8.17 -30.19 3.61
N LEU A 232 -7.85 -30.47 2.35
CA LEU A 232 -8.45 -29.79 1.20
C LEU A 232 -9.68 -30.55 0.72
N ASN A 233 -10.84 -29.90 0.70
CA ASN A 233 -12.02 -30.46 0.03
C ASN A 233 -11.83 -30.39 -1.49
N VAL A 234 -11.65 -31.54 -2.15
CA VAL A 234 -11.33 -31.57 -3.59
C VAL A 234 -12.48 -31.09 -4.49
N ARG A 235 -13.71 -31.03 -3.96
CA ARG A 235 -14.89 -30.61 -4.71
C ARG A 235 -15.15 -29.10 -4.58
N THR A 236 -15.02 -28.55 -3.38
CA THR A 236 -15.34 -27.13 -3.14
C THR A 236 -14.10 -26.22 -3.09
N GLY A 237 -12.91 -26.79 -2.88
CA GLY A 237 -11.69 -26.04 -2.62
C GLY A 237 -11.58 -25.47 -1.20
N ALA A 238 -12.58 -25.70 -0.32
CA ALA A 238 -12.50 -25.24 1.06
C ALA A 238 -11.59 -26.14 1.90
N HIS A 239 -10.98 -25.53 2.92
CA HIS A 239 -10.08 -26.23 3.81
C HIS A 239 -10.78 -26.56 5.14
N ARG A 240 -10.54 -27.76 5.66
CA ARG A 240 -10.96 -28.17 7.00
C ARG A 240 -9.74 -28.31 7.89
N TYR A 241 -9.79 -27.65 9.04
CA TYR A 241 -8.80 -27.69 10.11
C TYR A 241 -9.38 -28.50 11.26
N THR A 242 -8.66 -29.53 11.70
CA THR A 242 -9.14 -30.45 12.73
C THR A 242 -7.99 -31.02 13.55
N LEU A 243 -8.27 -31.33 14.82
CA LEU A 243 -7.34 -32.04 15.69
C LEU A 243 -7.20 -33.53 15.31
N SER A 244 -8.16 -34.06 14.56
CA SER A 244 -8.15 -35.45 14.12
C SER A 244 -7.17 -35.66 12.94
N PRO A 245 -6.31 -36.70 12.98
CA PRO A 245 -5.47 -37.07 11.86
C PRO A 245 -6.23 -37.79 10.73
N THR A 246 -7.55 -37.96 10.87
CA THR A 246 -8.45 -38.57 9.88
C THR A 246 -9.73 -37.74 9.73
N ILE A 247 -10.45 -37.93 8.63
CA ILE A 247 -11.72 -37.28 8.35
C ILE A 247 -12.81 -38.30 8.00
N ASP A 248 -14.02 -38.08 8.52
CA ASP A 248 -15.13 -39.04 8.47
C ASP A 248 -15.85 -39.11 7.10
N VAL A 249 -15.26 -38.51 6.07
CA VAL A 249 -15.78 -38.53 4.68
C VAL A 249 -14.67 -38.92 3.70
N PRO A 250 -14.31 -40.22 3.64
CA PRO A 250 -13.25 -40.71 2.76
C PRO A 250 -13.49 -40.31 1.30
N GLY A 251 -12.44 -39.82 0.62
CA GLY A 251 -12.48 -39.42 -0.80
C GLY A 251 -12.97 -37.99 -1.08
N ALA A 252 -13.62 -37.31 -0.13
CA ALA A 252 -14.01 -35.91 -0.29
C ALA A 252 -12.90 -34.91 0.04
N PHE A 253 -11.85 -35.37 0.74
CA PHE A 253 -10.75 -34.52 1.20
C PHE A 253 -9.40 -35.16 0.92
N THR A 254 -8.43 -34.33 0.54
CA THR A 254 -7.01 -34.68 0.43
C THR A 254 -6.27 -34.13 1.66
N PRO A 255 -5.45 -34.95 2.35
CA PRO A 255 -4.62 -34.46 3.45
C PRO A 255 -3.55 -33.52 2.92
N GLU A 256 -3.37 -32.37 3.57
CA GLU A 256 -2.31 -31.42 3.24
C GLU A 256 -1.19 -31.36 4.28
N GLY A 257 -1.36 -32.08 5.39
CA GLY A 257 -0.40 -32.17 6.49
C GLY A 257 -0.82 -31.32 7.70
N LEU A 258 0.17 -30.92 8.50
CA LEU A 258 -0.05 -30.10 9.67
C LEU A 258 -0.09 -28.62 9.29
N ALA A 259 -1.11 -27.90 9.76
CA ALA A 259 -1.14 -26.44 9.76
C ALA A 259 -0.26 -25.83 10.86
N GLY A 260 0.00 -26.60 11.93
CA GLY A 260 0.79 -26.23 13.10
C GLY A 260 0.33 -26.99 14.33
N TYR A 261 0.62 -26.43 15.51
CA TYR A 261 0.20 -26.97 16.81
C TYR A 261 -0.59 -25.92 17.57
N VAL A 262 -1.77 -26.29 18.04
CA VAL A 262 -2.68 -25.41 18.77
C VAL A 262 -2.66 -25.72 20.26
N PRO A 263 -2.88 -24.74 21.15
CA PRO A 263 -3.00 -25.00 22.58
C PRO A 263 -4.13 -25.99 22.87
N THR A 264 -3.94 -26.82 23.91
CA THR A 264 -5.02 -27.61 24.49
C THR A 264 -6.03 -26.70 25.20
N ALA A 265 -7.25 -27.19 25.41
CA ALA A 265 -8.33 -26.40 26.01
C ALA A 265 -8.03 -25.91 27.43
N ASP A 266 -7.17 -26.62 28.16
CA ASP A 266 -6.72 -26.31 29.52
C ASP A 266 -5.48 -25.40 29.56
N ALA A 267 -4.90 -25.05 28.40
CA ALA A 267 -3.75 -24.17 28.35
C ALA A 267 -4.13 -22.74 28.81
N PRO A 268 -3.30 -22.07 29.63
CA PRO A 268 -3.57 -20.72 30.09
C PRO A 268 -3.77 -19.73 28.94
N GLY A 269 -4.91 -19.03 28.96
CA GLY A 269 -5.25 -18.04 27.93
C GLY A 269 -5.72 -18.63 26.60
N ALA A 270 -5.96 -19.95 26.49
CA ALA A 270 -6.53 -20.55 25.29
C ALA A 270 -7.93 -19.96 25.00
N VAL A 271 -8.14 -19.53 23.76
CA VAL A 271 -9.41 -18.99 23.26
C VAL A 271 -10.02 -19.98 22.29
N SER A 272 -11.29 -20.31 22.49
CA SER A 272 -12.03 -21.22 21.62
C SER A 272 -12.18 -20.66 20.21
N VAL A 273 -11.99 -21.51 19.22
CA VAL A 273 -12.30 -21.25 17.82
C VAL A 273 -13.49 -22.10 17.42
N GLU A 274 -14.59 -21.45 17.08
CA GLU A 274 -15.78 -22.12 16.54
C GLU A 274 -15.64 -22.34 15.03
N LEU A 275 -16.16 -23.48 14.57
CA LEU A 275 -16.37 -23.76 13.16
C LEU A 275 -17.81 -23.43 12.77
N LEU A 276 -17.98 -22.47 11.88
CA LEU A 276 -19.23 -22.18 11.19
C LEU A 276 -19.14 -22.77 9.78
N ARG A 277 -19.95 -23.79 9.49
CA ARG A 277 -19.94 -24.49 8.21
C ARG A 277 -21.08 -24.04 7.30
N SER A 278 -20.76 -23.79 6.03
CA SER A 278 -21.75 -23.61 4.96
C SER A 278 -21.73 -24.80 3.98
N ARG A 279 -22.47 -24.69 2.87
CA ARG A 279 -22.43 -25.72 1.82
C ARG A 279 -21.05 -25.84 1.16
N THR A 280 -20.31 -24.75 1.10
CA THR A 280 -19.06 -24.65 0.34
C THR A 280 -17.86 -24.26 1.19
N ASP A 281 -18.07 -23.75 2.40
CA ASP A 281 -17.03 -23.11 3.21
C ASP A 281 -16.98 -23.60 4.68
N HIS A 282 -15.81 -23.45 5.29
CA HIS A 282 -15.53 -23.67 6.71
C HIS A 282 -14.92 -22.39 7.30
N LEU A 283 -15.75 -21.58 7.94
CA LEU A 283 -15.34 -20.34 8.60
C LEU A 283 -14.96 -20.65 10.05
N TYR A 284 -13.71 -20.37 10.41
CA TYR A 284 -13.19 -20.47 11.77
C TYR A 284 -13.10 -19.07 12.40
N THR A 285 -13.67 -18.91 13.59
CA THR A 285 -13.74 -17.60 14.27
C THR A 285 -13.70 -17.75 15.80
N THR A 286 -13.08 -16.78 16.46
CA THR A 286 -13.09 -16.63 17.93
C THR A 286 -14.26 -15.78 18.41
N ASP A 287 -15.02 -15.17 17.49
CA ASP A 287 -16.15 -14.30 17.81
C ASP A 287 -17.28 -14.50 16.79
N PRO A 288 -18.06 -15.59 16.91
CA PRO A 288 -19.13 -15.91 15.96
C PRO A 288 -20.23 -14.84 15.90
N ASN A 289 -20.38 -14.02 16.93
CA ASN A 289 -21.42 -12.99 16.99
C ASN A 289 -21.07 -11.74 16.17
N SER A 290 -19.79 -11.45 15.95
CA SER A 290 -19.37 -10.33 15.10
C SER A 290 -19.25 -10.69 13.61
N GLU A 291 -19.33 -11.98 13.27
CA GLU A 291 -19.29 -12.42 11.90
C GLU A 291 -20.51 -11.96 11.11
N ARG A 292 -20.28 -11.27 9.99
CA ARG A 292 -21.34 -10.77 9.10
C ARG A 292 -21.83 -11.89 8.17
N ILE A 293 -22.26 -13.00 8.75
CA ILE A 293 -22.79 -14.17 8.04
C ILE A 293 -24.32 -14.11 7.94
N ARG A 294 -24.89 -14.74 6.91
CA ARG A 294 -26.34 -14.97 6.85
C ARG A 294 -26.65 -16.22 7.67
N PRO A 295 -27.44 -16.15 8.76
CA PRO A 295 -27.66 -17.29 9.67
C PRO A 295 -28.24 -18.55 9.00
N ARG A 296 -28.93 -18.41 7.85
CA ARG A 296 -29.46 -19.54 7.08
C ARG A 296 -28.40 -20.27 6.23
N LEU A 297 -27.21 -19.70 6.07
CA LEU A 297 -26.14 -20.23 5.22
C LEU A 297 -25.02 -20.90 6.01
N TYR A 298 -24.83 -20.52 7.28
CA TYR A 298 -23.80 -21.07 8.16
C TYR A 298 -24.45 -21.73 9.37
N GLN A 299 -23.99 -22.93 9.70
CA GLN A 299 -24.37 -23.68 10.89
C GLN A 299 -23.14 -23.84 11.77
N SER A 300 -23.27 -23.58 13.07
CA SER A 300 -22.17 -23.86 14.01
C SER A 300 -22.00 -25.37 14.17
N GLU A 301 -20.76 -25.85 14.05
CA GLU A 301 -20.31 -27.20 14.41
C GLU A 301 -19.67 -27.22 15.81
N GLY A 302 -19.75 -26.11 16.56
CA GLY A 302 -19.13 -25.95 17.87
C GLY A 302 -17.64 -25.64 17.83
N VAL A 303 -16.97 -25.80 18.97
CA VAL A 303 -15.54 -25.52 19.15
C VAL A 303 -14.72 -26.55 18.38
N ALA A 304 -13.91 -26.09 17.42
CA ALA A 304 -13.07 -26.93 16.59
C ALA A 304 -11.65 -27.12 17.17
N PHE A 305 -11.08 -26.06 17.73
CA PHE A 305 -9.77 -26.02 18.38
C PHE A 305 -9.62 -24.73 19.19
N HIS A 306 -8.45 -24.48 19.77
CA HIS A 306 -8.15 -23.25 20.52
C HIS A 306 -6.94 -22.52 19.91
N VAL A 307 -6.84 -21.23 20.14
CA VAL A 307 -5.69 -20.39 19.76
C VAL A 307 -5.24 -19.55 20.95
N LEU A 308 -4.03 -19.03 20.91
CA LEU A 308 -3.59 -18.01 21.87
C LEU A 308 -4.04 -16.62 21.38
N PRO A 309 -4.44 -15.71 22.28
CA PRO A 309 -4.87 -14.36 21.93
C PRO A 309 -3.69 -13.41 21.67
N GLU A 310 -2.51 -13.73 22.20
CA GLU A 310 -1.30 -12.93 22.11
C GLU A 310 -0.09 -13.78 21.68
N PRO A 311 0.92 -13.16 21.03
CA PRO A 311 2.15 -13.85 20.67
C PRO A 311 3.01 -14.09 21.92
N ILE A 312 3.19 -15.35 22.29
CA ILE A 312 4.19 -15.79 23.28
C ILE A 312 5.37 -16.45 22.57
N ASP A 313 6.42 -16.83 23.33
CA ASP A 313 7.58 -17.49 22.75
C ASP A 313 7.20 -18.72 21.90
N GLY A 314 7.74 -18.77 20.68
CA GLY A 314 7.47 -19.81 19.68
C GLY A 314 6.08 -19.81 19.03
N ALA A 315 5.17 -18.94 19.48
CA ALA A 315 3.88 -18.76 18.84
C ALA A 315 4.03 -17.82 17.63
N VAL A 316 3.34 -18.17 16.54
CA VAL A 316 3.28 -17.41 15.30
C VAL A 316 1.82 -17.10 14.97
N PRO A 317 1.53 -15.99 14.27
CA PRO A 317 0.17 -15.67 13.91
C PRO A 317 -0.41 -16.70 12.92
N PHE A 318 -1.68 -17.03 13.10
CA PHE A 318 -2.46 -17.85 12.19
C PHE A 318 -3.47 -16.95 11.48
N HIS A 319 -3.18 -16.67 10.21
CA HIS A 319 -3.86 -15.65 9.42
C HIS A 319 -5.12 -16.21 8.74
N ARG A 320 -6.16 -15.37 8.61
CA ARG A 320 -7.38 -15.67 7.85
C ARG A 320 -7.35 -14.97 6.50
N PHE A 321 -7.70 -15.71 5.46
CA PHE A 321 -7.84 -15.25 4.09
C PHE A 321 -9.20 -15.65 3.52
N HIS A 322 -9.74 -14.87 2.58
CA HIS A 322 -11.00 -15.12 1.88
C HIS A 322 -10.76 -15.20 0.37
N ASP A 323 -11.29 -16.25 -0.28
CA ASP A 323 -11.33 -16.39 -1.73
C ASP A 323 -12.67 -15.80 -2.24
N PRO A 324 -12.69 -14.59 -2.81
CA PRO A 324 -13.93 -13.99 -3.31
C PRO A 324 -14.50 -14.71 -4.55
N ARG A 325 -13.71 -15.53 -5.24
CA ARG A 325 -14.16 -16.28 -6.42
C ARG A 325 -14.93 -17.54 -6.02
N ARG A 326 -14.46 -18.22 -4.96
CA ARG A 326 -15.08 -19.45 -4.44
C ARG A 326 -16.00 -19.23 -3.25
N GLY A 327 -15.88 -18.09 -2.57
CA GLY A 327 -16.57 -17.79 -1.32
C GLY A 327 -16.11 -18.71 -0.19
N THR A 328 -14.80 -18.99 -0.11
CA THR A 328 -14.20 -19.91 0.87
C THR A 328 -13.10 -19.25 1.68
N HIS A 329 -12.89 -19.68 2.92
CA HIS A 329 -11.82 -19.20 3.79
C HIS A 329 -10.61 -20.16 3.81
N PHE A 330 -9.44 -19.57 4.01
CA PHE A 330 -8.16 -20.26 4.14
C PHE A 330 -7.35 -19.71 5.31
N TYR A 331 -6.66 -20.60 6.02
CA TYR A 331 -5.89 -20.26 7.22
C TYR A 331 -4.47 -20.82 7.17
N THR A 332 -3.48 -19.99 7.48
CA THR A 332 -2.06 -20.38 7.46
C THR A 332 -1.21 -19.51 8.36
N THR A 333 -0.05 -20.01 8.77
CA THR A 333 0.98 -19.21 9.46
C THR A 333 1.86 -18.41 8.49
N HIS A 334 1.64 -18.53 7.18
CA HIS A 334 2.34 -17.74 6.18
C HIS A 334 1.68 -16.36 6.00
N PRO A 335 2.44 -15.26 6.09
CA PRO A 335 1.89 -13.90 6.10
C PRO A 335 1.21 -13.48 4.79
N HIS A 336 1.50 -14.19 3.69
CA HIS A 336 1.01 -13.86 2.34
C HIS A 336 0.19 -15.00 1.72
N ALA A 337 -0.50 -15.79 2.56
CA ALA A 337 -0.98 -17.13 2.24
C ALA A 337 0.19 -18.06 1.85
N GLU A 338 0.11 -19.36 2.12
CA GLU A 338 1.16 -20.27 1.63
C GLU A 338 1.21 -20.15 0.10
N PHE A 339 2.42 -20.06 -0.45
CA PHE A 339 2.62 -20.15 -1.89
C PHE A 339 2.17 -21.54 -2.35
N ALA A 340 0.90 -21.65 -2.71
CA ALA A 340 0.25 -22.83 -3.25
C ALA A 340 0.15 -24.04 -2.31
N LYS A 341 -0.90 -24.83 -2.50
CA LYS A 341 -0.70 -26.00 -3.36
C LYS A 341 -1.58 -25.86 -4.59
#